data_AF-A0A536Y548-F1
#
_entry.id   AF-A0A536Y548-F1
#
_cell.length_a   1.000
_cell.length_b   1.000
_cell.length_c   1.000
_cell.angle_alpha   90.00
_cell.angle_beta   90.00
_cell.angle_gamma   90.00
#
_symmetry.space_group_name_H-M   'P 1'
#
loop_
_entity.id
_entity.type
_entity.pdbx_description
1 polymer ?
#
loop_
_entity_poly.entity_id
_entity_poly.type
_entity_poly.pdbx_seq_one_letter_code
_entity_poly.pdbx_strand_id
1 'polypeptide(L)'
;MAIIALLLAGPLIPLSTQIEVRNVADTRRSMESIQEAITGFAQANGRLPCPADGSLPAGAAGAGTEQVSGNSCTAANSASCTAVNGAIPCSVVPWATLGVPETDAWGRRFTYGVSPAFADAVVLTTWNTRLNAYSPPAGNLAQTVSSPTSPANQAPTCDLTVAPTSSSFALCTLGDIAVFTRGGATTTAASLGTALPAVIISHGKNGFGAWQPNGTRFNPIPTGNDEAANSNGNTTATPSGGYASWAFYSRTPTPAAAGCVDPIPGTTNGAPPCEFDDIVVMISSSALITRMVAAGRLP
;
A
#
# COMPACT_ATOMS: atom_id res chain seq x y z
N MET A 1 -19.52 27.93 49.37
CA MET A 1 -19.03 26.54 49.32
C MET A 1 -19.55 25.70 48.14
N ALA A 2 -20.28 26.28 47.18
CA ALA A 2 -20.74 25.53 45.99
C ALA A 2 -19.77 25.58 44.79
N ILE A 3 -18.72 26.42 44.85
CA ILE A 3 -17.79 26.65 43.73
C ILE A 3 -16.62 25.64 43.74
N ILE A 4 -16.27 25.09 44.91
CA ILE A 4 -15.16 24.13 45.07
C ILE A 4 -15.59 22.70 44.69
N ALA A 5 -16.88 22.36 44.76
CA ALA A 5 -17.38 21.05 44.32
C ALA A 5 -17.52 20.91 42.79
N LEU A 6 -17.57 22.03 42.05
CA LEU A 6 -17.75 22.02 40.60
C LEU A 6 -16.43 21.84 39.82
N LEU A 7 -15.28 22.08 40.45
CA LEU A 7 -13.96 22.00 39.82
C LEU A 7 -13.36 20.58 39.78
N LEU A 8 -14.04 19.59 40.36
CA LEU A 8 -13.59 18.18 40.39
C LEU A 8 -14.30 17.27 39.37
N ALA A 9 -15.29 17.80 38.64
CA ALA A 9 -15.92 17.11 37.52
C ALA A 9 -15.14 17.35 36.22
N GLY A 10 -13.82 17.08 36.22
CA GLY A 10 -13.07 17.00 34.99
C GLY A 10 -13.56 15.80 34.16
N PRO A 11 -13.74 15.92 32.84
CA PRO A 11 -14.17 14.79 32.03
C PRO A 11 -13.13 13.66 32.10
N LEU A 12 -13.47 12.58 32.82
CA LEU A 12 -12.67 11.36 32.88
C LEU A 12 -12.73 10.68 31.51
N ILE A 13 -11.68 10.85 30.70
CA ILE A 13 -11.53 10.11 29.45
C ILE A 13 -11.41 8.61 29.80
N PRO A 14 -12.31 7.73 29.29
CA PRO A 14 -12.30 6.31 29.61
C PRO A 14 -10.95 5.66 29.27
N LEU A 15 -10.46 4.76 30.12
CA LEU A 15 -9.17 4.07 29.91
C LEU A 15 -9.07 3.38 28.54
N SER A 16 -10.18 2.84 28.04
CA SER A 16 -10.26 2.22 26.71
C SER A 16 -9.89 3.19 25.58
N THR A 17 -10.39 4.42 25.64
CA THR A 17 -10.07 5.46 24.65
C THR A 17 -8.63 5.93 24.74
N GLN A 18 -8.04 5.94 25.96
CA GLN A 18 -6.62 6.26 26.14
C GLN A 18 -5.71 5.17 25.54
N ILE A 19 -6.04 3.90 25.73
CA ILE A 19 -5.33 2.77 25.11
C ILE A 19 -5.41 2.85 23.59
N GLU A 20 -6.58 3.18 23.04
CA GLU A 20 -6.76 3.31 21.60
C GLU A 20 -5.94 4.45 20.99
N VAL A 21 -5.92 5.62 21.63
CA VAL A 21 -5.06 6.74 21.22
C VAL A 21 -3.58 6.33 21.23
N ARG A 22 -3.16 5.58 22.25
CA ARG A 22 -1.80 5.04 22.33
C ARG A 22 -1.52 4.06 21.20
N ASN A 23 -2.40 3.09 20.96
CA ASN A 23 -2.20 2.09 19.92
C ASN A 23 -2.09 2.73 18.54
N VAL A 24 -2.93 3.72 18.22
CA VAL A 24 -2.83 4.48 16.97
C VAL A 24 -1.48 5.20 16.86
N ALA A 25 -1.01 5.84 17.94
CA ALA A 25 0.27 6.53 17.96
C ALA A 25 1.46 5.57 17.80
N ASP A 26 1.44 4.41 18.46
CA ASP A 26 2.47 3.39 18.38
C ASP A 26 2.50 2.75 16.98
N THR A 27 1.33 2.46 16.40
CA THR A 27 1.20 1.96 15.02
C THR A 27 1.75 2.96 13.99
N ARG A 28 1.45 4.26 14.12
CA ARG A 28 1.99 5.30 13.22
C ARG A 28 3.51 5.37 13.28
N ARG A 29 4.10 5.30 14.48
CA ARG A 29 5.56 5.28 14.66
C ARG A 29 6.20 4.06 14.00
N SER A 30 5.57 2.89 14.12
CA SER A 30 6.04 1.68 13.41
C SER A 30 5.95 1.84 11.89
N MET A 31 4.87 2.41 11.36
CA MET A 31 4.73 2.64 9.92
C MET A 31 5.72 3.67 9.37
N GLU A 32 6.05 4.72 10.14
CA GLU A 32 7.13 5.66 9.79
C GLU A 32 8.48 4.93 9.69
N SER A 33 8.79 4.06 10.67
CA SER A 33 10.00 3.23 10.63
C SER A 33 10.01 2.26 9.43
N ILE A 34 8.86 1.69 9.07
CA ILE A 34 8.71 0.81 7.90
C ILE A 34 8.94 1.59 6.60
N GLN A 35 8.36 2.80 6.49
CA GLN A 35 8.52 3.65 5.32
C GLN A 35 10.00 4.05 5.10
N GLU A 36 10.72 4.40 6.16
CA GLU A 36 12.15 4.70 6.08
C GLU A 36 12.97 3.45 5.72
N ALA A 37 12.66 2.28 6.29
CA ALA A 37 13.34 1.04 5.95
C ALA A 37 13.13 0.63 4.48
N ILE A 38 11.92 0.79 3.95
CA ILE A 38 11.60 0.55 2.54
C ILE A 38 12.39 1.50 1.63
N THR A 39 12.47 2.78 2.01
CA THR A 39 13.24 3.78 1.26
C THR A 39 14.74 3.47 1.29
N GLY A 40 15.28 3.08 2.44
CA GLY A 40 16.67 2.65 2.60
C GLY A 40 16.98 1.38 1.80
N PHE A 41 16.05 0.41 1.78
CA PHE A 41 16.17 -0.77 0.92
C PHE A 41 16.26 -0.39 -0.56
N ALA A 42 15.46 0.58 -1.01
CA ALA A 42 15.53 1.08 -2.39
C ALA A 42 16.87 1.70 -2.73
N GLN A 43 17.42 2.52 -1.83
CA GLN A 43 18.75 3.11 -2.02
C GLN A 43 19.86 2.05 -2.08
N ALA A 44 19.72 0.95 -1.32
CA ALA A 44 20.68 -0.13 -1.29
C ALA A 44 20.57 -1.10 -2.50
N ASN A 45 19.35 -1.32 -3.02
CA ASN A 45 19.08 -2.37 -4.01
C ASN A 45 18.66 -1.87 -5.39
N GLY A 46 18.40 -0.56 -5.54
CA GLY A 46 17.87 -0.01 -6.78
C GLY A 46 16.36 -0.25 -6.97
N ARG A 47 15.67 -0.91 -6.03
CA ARG A 47 14.26 -1.31 -6.17
C ARG A 47 13.58 -1.33 -4.80
N LEU A 48 12.27 -1.18 -4.78
CA LEU A 48 11.47 -1.46 -3.59
C LEU A 48 11.47 -2.97 -3.27
N PRO A 49 11.36 -3.35 -1.99
CA PRO A 49 11.32 -4.75 -1.59
C PRO A 49 10.02 -5.40 -2.07
N CYS A 50 10.04 -6.71 -2.27
CA CYS A 50 8.80 -7.44 -2.55
C CYS A 50 8.03 -7.77 -1.28
N PRO A 51 6.69 -7.82 -1.31
CA PRO A 51 5.91 -8.27 -0.17
C PRO A 51 6.35 -9.66 0.31
N ALA A 52 6.29 -9.90 1.61
CA ALA A 52 6.48 -11.23 2.18
C ALA A 52 5.17 -12.05 2.12
N ASP A 53 5.28 -13.36 2.30
CA ASP A 53 4.10 -14.22 2.39
C ASP A 53 3.43 -14.12 3.77
N GLY A 54 2.24 -13.51 3.80
CA GLY A 54 1.43 -13.37 5.01
C GLY A 54 0.90 -14.70 5.56
N SER A 55 0.84 -15.75 4.75
CA SER A 55 0.36 -17.07 5.17
C SER A 55 1.40 -17.90 5.93
N LEU A 56 2.68 -17.50 5.89
CA LEU A 56 3.73 -18.15 6.65
C LEU A 56 3.64 -17.77 8.13
N PRO A 57 3.52 -18.75 9.05
CA PRO A 57 3.57 -18.48 10.48
C PRO A 57 4.92 -17.87 10.88
N ALA A 58 4.91 -17.00 11.88
CA ALA A 58 6.11 -16.41 12.45
C ALA A 58 7.10 -17.50 12.89
N GLY A 59 8.37 -17.32 12.53
CA GLY A 59 9.43 -18.31 12.78
C GLY A 59 9.51 -19.46 11.77
N ALA A 60 8.56 -19.59 10.83
CA ALA A 60 8.71 -20.50 9.71
C ALA A 60 9.83 -20.02 8.76
N ALA A 61 10.45 -20.95 8.03
CA ALA A 61 11.44 -20.61 7.02
C ALA A 61 10.83 -19.69 5.95
N GLY A 62 11.47 -18.55 5.68
CA GLY A 62 10.98 -17.54 4.75
C GLY A 62 9.89 -16.60 5.30
N ALA A 63 9.48 -16.75 6.56
CA ALA A 63 8.53 -15.82 7.17
C ALA A 63 9.16 -14.42 7.26
N GLY A 64 8.46 -13.43 6.71
CA GLY A 64 8.91 -12.03 6.71
C GLY A 64 10.03 -11.71 5.73
N THR A 65 10.47 -12.67 4.91
CA THR A 65 11.43 -12.40 3.84
C THR A 65 10.70 -11.98 2.57
N GLU A 66 11.21 -10.98 1.86
CA GLU A 66 10.66 -10.59 0.56
C GLU A 66 10.58 -11.79 -0.40
N GLN A 67 9.47 -11.88 -1.14
CA GLN A 67 9.26 -12.97 -2.09
C GLN A 67 9.60 -12.52 -3.51
N VAL A 68 10.71 -13.03 -4.03
CA VAL A 68 11.18 -12.79 -5.39
C VAL A 68 11.19 -14.11 -6.14
N SER A 69 10.63 -14.14 -7.35
CA SER A 69 10.70 -15.32 -8.23
C SER A 69 11.59 -15.01 -9.42
N GLY A 70 12.80 -15.57 -9.41
CA GLY A 70 13.86 -15.20 -10.35
C GLY A 70 14.25 -13.74 -10.20
N ASN A 71 13.79 -12.90 -11.12
CA ASN A 71 14.06 -11.46 -11.15
C ASN A 71 12.81 -10.59 -10.95
N SER A 72 11.63 -11.21 -10.78
CA SER A 72 10.35 -10.50 -10.71
C SER A 72 9.76 -10.53 -9.31
N CYS A 73 9.09 -9.44 -8.98
CA CYS A 73 8.28 -9.32 -7.80
C CYS A 73 6.95 -10.06 -7.99
N THR A 74 6.95 -11.36 -7.68
CA THR A 74 5.73 -12.15 -7.71
C THR A 74 4.95 -11.92 -6.42
N ALA A 75 3.62 -11.79 -6.53
CA ALA A 75 2.76 -11.86 -5.36
C ALA A 75 3.01 -13.19 -4.63
N ALA A 76 3.60 -13.13 -3.44
CA ALA A 76 3.63 -14.22 -2.48
C ALA A 76 2.23 -14.80 -2.32
N ASN A 77 2.11 -16.12 -2.13
CA ASN A 77 0.87 -16.90 -2.03
C ASN A 77 -0.38 -16.05 -1.76
N SER A 78 -1.14 -15.84 -2.83
CA SER A 78 -1.99 -14.68 -3.07
C SER A 78 -3.31 -14.69 -2.30
N ALA A 79 -3.43 -15.25 -1.10
CA ALA A 79 -4.71 -15.20 -0.37
C ALA A 79 -5.11 -13.77 0.07
N SER A 80 -4.12 -12.86 0.16
CA SER A 80 -4.31 -11.43 -0.08
C SER A 80 -3.87 -11.17 -1.51
N CYS A 81 -4.68 -10.46 -2.29
CA CYS A 81 -4.38 -10.11 -3.68
C CYS A 81 -4.46 -11.32 -4.63
N THR A 82 -5.47 -12.17 -4.41
CA THR A 82 -5.75 -13.40 -5.17
C THR A 82 -5.87 -13.14 -6.65
N ALA A 83 -4.91 -13.67 -7.40
CA ALA A 83 -5.05 -14.49 -8.61
C ALA A 83 -6.33 -14.33 -9.44
N VAL A 84 -6.69 -13.10 -9.77
CA VAL A 84 -7.22 -12.79 -11.08
C VAL A 84 -6.06 -12.18 -11.84
N ASN A 85 -5.82 -12.66 -13.05
CA ASN A 85 -4.86 -12.06 -13.98
C ASN A 85 -4.93 -10.53 -13.86
N GLY A 86 -3.88 -9.96 -13.29
CA GLY A 86 -3.78 -8.53 -13.07
C GLY A 86 -4.24 -7.97 -11.74
N ALA A 87 -3.75 -8.51 -10.61
CA ALA A 87 -3.74 -7.88 -9.27
C ALA A 87 -2.36 -7.26 -8.97
N ILE A 88 -2.27 -6.24 -8.10
CA ILE A 88 -0.97 -5.70 -7.64
C ILE A 88 -0.24 -6.74 -6.78
N PRO A 89 1.11 -6.78 -6.80
CA PRO A 89 1.87 -7.45 -5.75
C PRO A 89 1.58 -6.80 -4.40
N CYS A 90 0.62 -7.37 -3.66
CA CYS A 90 0.36 -7.02 -2.28
C CYS A 90 0.23 -8.25 -1.39
N SER A 91 0.74 -8.12 -0.17
CA SER A 91 0.58 -9.10 0.91
C SER A 91 0.97 -8.38 2.21
N VAL A 92 2.03 -8.81 2.89
CA VAL A 92 2.53 -8.17 4.11
C VAL A 92 3.90 -7.53 3.92
N VAL A 93 4.21 -6.54 4.76
CA VAL A 93 5.55 -5.93 4.83
C VAL A 93 6.60 -7.04 5.06
N PRO A 94 7.71 -7.09 4.32
CA PRO A 94 8.77 -8.07 4.53
C PRO A 94 9.62 -7.70 5.76
N TRP A 95 9.05 -7.91 6.95
CA TRP A 95 9.59 -7.42 8.22
C TRP A 95 10.97 -7.97 8.55
N ALA A 96 11.26 -9.22 8.19
CA ALA A 96 12.56 -9.84 8.42
C ALA A 96 13.62 -9.30 7.45
N THR A 97 13.27 -9.08 6.18
CA THR A 97 14.18 -8.45 5.20
C THR A 97 14.51 -7.00 5.59
N LEU A 98 13.53 -6.26 6.10
CA LEU A 98 13.67 -4.84 6.42
C LEU A 98 14.19 -4.57 7.83
N GLY A 99 14.19 -5.57 8.72
CA GLY A 99 14.58 -5.39 10.12
C GLY A 99 13.61 -4.50 10.91
N VAL A 100 12.31 -4.59 10.59
CA VAL A 100 11.23 -3.78 11.19
C VAL A 100 10.26 -4.64 11.99
N PRO A 101 9.39 -4.06 12.84
CA PRO A 101 8.39 -4.83 13.58
C PRO A 101 7.45 -5.62 12.65
N GLU A 102 7.09 -6.85 13.06
CA GLU A 102 6.16 -7.69 12.31
C GLU A 102 4.72 -7.16 12.37
N THR A 103 4.31 -6.63 13.53
CA THR A 103 2.91 -6.27 13.81
C THR A 103 2.70 -4.83 14.22
N ASP A 104 1.48 -4.35 14.02
CA ASP A 104 0.95 -3.13 14.62
C ASP A 104 0.69 -3.30 16.13
N ALA A 105 0.20 -2.22 16.77
CA ALA A 105 -0.08 -2.21 18.21
C ALA A 105 -1.24 -3.13 18.63
N TRP A 106 -2.02 -3.66 17.68
CA TRP A 106 -3.08 -4.62 17.93
C TRP A 106 -2.67 -6.07 17.57
N GLY A 107 -1.43 -6.30 17.17
CA GLY A 107 -0.89 -7.63 16.88
C GLY A 107 -1.21 -8.16 15.47
N ARG A 108 -1.61 -7.30 14.54
CA ARG A 108 -1.82 -7.66 13.13
C ARG A 108 -0.62 -7.25 12.27
N ARG A 109 -0.32 -8.01 11.23
CA ARG A 109 0.73 -7.67 10.26
C ARG A 109 0.28 -6.49 9.39
N PHE A 110 1.24 -5.65 9.03
CA PHE A 110 1.02 -4.56 8.07
C PHE A 110 0.87 -5.11 6.67
N THR A 111 -0.19 -4.70 5.97
CA THR A 111 -0.33 -4.96 4.54
C THR A 111 0.60 -4.02 3.76
N TYR A 112 1.25 -4.56 2.74
CA TYR A 112 2.14 -3.83 1.85
C TYR A 112 1.78 -4.12 0.41
N GLY A 113 1.52 -3.05 -0.36
CA GLY A 113 1.31 -3.12 -1.80
C GLY A 113 2.37 -2.31 -2.52
N VAL A 114 2.93 -2.87 -3.59
CA VAL A 114 4.01 -2.24 -4.35
C VAL A 114 3.76 -2.35 -5.84
N SER A 115 4.02 -1.24 -6.54
CA SER A 115 3.97 -1.18 -7.99
C SER A 115 5.09 -2.04 -8.59
N PRO A 116 4.79 -2.99 -9.50
CA PRO A 116 5.80 -3.84 -10.12
C PRO A 116 6.95 -3.05 -10.77
N ALA A 117 6.62 -1.90 -11.38
CA ALA A 117 7.59 -1.01 -12.02
C ALA A 117 8.71 -0.54 -11.07
N PHE A 118 8.48 -0.56 -9.75
CA PHE A 118 9.44 -0.15 -8.74
C PHE A 118 10.06 -1.32 -7.97
N ALA A 119 9.49 -2.54 -8.03
CA ALA A 119 9.88 -3.67 -7.19
C ALA A 119 10.60 -4.80 -7.93
N ASP A 120 10.52 -4.85 -9.26
CA ASP A 120 11.24 -5.83 -10.07
C ASP A 120 12.76 -5.61 -10.01
N ALA A 121 13.54 -6.63 -10.35
CA ALA A 121 15.00 -6.52 -10.37
C ALA A 121 15.48 -5.54 -11.45
N VAL A 122 16.58 -4.83 -11.16
CA VAL A 122 17.19 -3.82 -12.05
C VAL A 122 17.45 -4.35 -13.46
N VAL A 123 17.83 -5.63 -13.58
CA VAL A 123 18.11 -6.29 -14.87
C VAL A 123 16.88 -6.42 -15.78
N LEU A 124 15.66 -6.33 -15.26
CA LEU A 124 14.43 -6.46 -16.06
C LEU A 124 14.04 -5.17 -16.77
N THR A 125 14.66 -4.05 -16.46
CA THR A 125 14.44 -2.78 -17.16
C THR A 125 12.98 -2.28 -17.17
N THR A 126 12.26 -2.51 -16.07
CA THR A 126 10.80 -2.37 -15.93
C THR A 126 10.28 -0.92 -15.90
N TRP A 127 11.14 0.06 -16.11
CA TRP A 127 10.76 1.47 -16.30
C TRP A 127 9.82 1.71 -17.49
N ASN A 128 9.70 0.75 -18.42
CA ASN A 128 8.87 0.87 -19.62
C ASN A 128 7.79 -0.23 -19.73
N THR A 129 6.87 -0.31 -18.79
CA THR A 129 5.69 -1.20 -18.90
C THR A 129 4.71 -0.79 -20.04
N ARG A 130 5.18 -0.67 -21.27
CA ARG A 130 4.35 -0.58 -22.48
C ARG A 130 3.91 -1.98 -22.81
N LEU A 131 2.62 -2.15 -23.15
CA LEU A 131 2.11 -3.40 -23.73
C LEU A 131 2.95 -3.86 -24.95
N ASN A 132 3.54 -2.91 -25.67
CA ASN A 132 4.40 -3.12 -26.83
C ASN A 132 5.69 -2.28 -26.73
N ALA A 133 6.51 -2.52 -25.70
CA ALA A 133 7.84 -1.92 -25.65
C ALA A 133 8.68 -2.34 -26.88
N TYR A 134 9.12 -1.33 -27.64
CA TYR A 134 10.30 -1.30 -28.51
C TYR A 134 11.11 -2.61 -28.56
N SER A 135 11.27 -3.22 -29.74
CA SER A 135 12.17 -4.37 -29.99
C SER A 135 13.55 -4.07 -29.40
N PRO A 136 13.89 -4.59 -28.21
CA PRO A 136 15.22 -4.39 -27.66
C PRO A 136 16.22 -5.17 -28.52
N PRO A 137 17.52 -4.82 -28.48
CA PRO A 137 18.56 -5.75 -28.93
C PRO A 137 18.33 -7.12 -28.29
N ALA A 138 18.51 -8.20 -29.05
CA ALA A 138 18.20 -9.56 -28.64
C ALA A 138 18.86 -9.89 -27.27
N GLY A 139 18.04 -10.15 -26.24
CA GLY A 139 18.52 -10.50 -24.90
C GLY A 139 17.59 -10.15 -23.74
N ASN A 140 16.63 -9.24 -23.92
CA ASN A 140 15.69 -8.86 -22.85
C ASN A 140 14.38 -9.67 -22.95
N LEU A 141 13.91 -10.18 -21.81
CA LEU A 141 12.65 -10.92 -21.69
C LEU A 141 11.47 -9.99 -21.95
N ALA A 142 10.53 -10.42 -22.80
CA ALA A 142 9.24 -9.74 -22.94
C ALA A 142 8.51 -9.79 -21.60
N GLN A 143 8.12 -8.65 -21.06
CA GLN A 143 7.29 -8.60 -19.84
C GLN A 143 5.89 -9.10 -20.20
N THR A 144 5.61 -10.37 -19.91
CA THR A 144 4.26 -10.92 -19.95
C THR A 144 3.45 -10.32 -18.79
N VAL A 145 2.71 -9.26 -19.13
CA VAL A 145 1.55 -8.68 -18.43
C VAL A 145 1.71 -8.24 -16.97
N SER A 146 1.96 -6.94 -16.76
CA SER A 146 1.44 -6.24 -15.57
C SER A 146 0.03 -5.73 -15.90
N SER A 147 -0.99 -6.28 -15.25
CA SER A 147 -2.32 -5.66 -15.21
C SER A 147 -2.56 -5.14 -13.78
N PRO A 148 -3.06 -3.91 -13.62
CA PRO A 148 -3.21 -2.85 -14.57
C PRO A 148 -1.85 -2.55 -15.17
N THR A 149 -1.91 -2.06 -16.38
CA THR A 149 -0.76 -1.50 -17.03
C THR A 149 -0.16 -0.48 -16.07
N SER A 150 1.03 -0.73 -15.50
CA SER A 150 1.89 0.41 -15.19
C SER A 150 1.91 1.22 -16.49
N PRO A 151 1.58 2.51 -16.44
CA PRO A 151 0.80 3.14 -17.49
C PRO A 151 1.41 2.87 -18.86
N ALA A 152 0.82 1.90 -19.59
CA ALA A 152 1.28 1.51 -20.92
C ALA A 152 1.18 2.69 -21.90
N ASN A 153 0.49 3.74 -21.46
CA ASN A 153 0.30 5.03 -22.08
C ASN A 153 0.53 6.16 -21.04
N GLN A 154 1.61 6.11 -20.25
CA GLN A 154 1.95 7.26 -19.40
C GLN A 154 2.09 8.51 -20.27
N ALA A 155 1.41 9.58 -19.87
CA ALA A 155 1.38 10.85 -20.58
C ALA A 155 1.90 11.94 -19.62
N PRO A 156 3.05 12.58 -19.91
CA PRO A 156 3.95 12.32 -21.04
C PRO A 156 4.64 10.95 -20.93
N THR A 157 5.07 10.41 -22.08
CA THR A 157 5.81 9.14 -22.12
C THR A 157 7.14 9.26 -21.39
N CYS A 158 7.50 8.27 -20.57
CA CYS A 158 8.87 8.15 -20.05
C CYS A 158 9.77 7.63 -21.17
N ASP A 159 10.34 8.56 -21.94
CA ASP A 159 11.29 8.28 -22.99
C ASP A 159 12.69 8.60 -22.48
N LEU A 160 13.53 7.57 -22.40
CA LEU A 160 14.90 7.68 -21.91
C LEU A 160 15.83 7.26 -23.04
N THR A 161 16.83 8.09 -23.33
CA THR A 161 17.90 7.76 -24.27
C THR A 161 18.87 6.74 -23.70
N VAL A 162 18.95 6.64 -22.36
CA VAL A 162 19.75 5.66 -21.63
C VAL A 162 18.94 5.13 -20.46
N ALA A 163 18.81 3.80 -20.38
CA ALA A 163 18.13 3.12 -19.29
C ALA A 163 18.95 3.20 -17.98
N PRO A 164 18.32 3.41 -16.82
CA PRO A 164 19.02 3.36 -15.54
C PRO A 164 19.65 1.98 -15.33
N THR A 165 20.91 1.94 -14.91
CA THR A 165 21.63 0.67 -14.67
C THR A 165 21.69 0.29 -13.19
N SER A 166 21.30 1.22 -12.31
CA SER A 166 21.40 1.08 -10.86
C SER A 166 20.06 1.09 -10.14
N SER A 167 18.94 1.18 -10.89
CA SER A 167 17.58 1.28 -10.36
C SER A 167 16.61 0.53 -11.28
N SER A 168 15.55 -0.09 -10.74
CA SER A 168 14.44 -0.78 -11.42
C SER A 168 13.40 0.15 -12.05
N PHE A 169 13.57 1.47 -11.85
CA PHE A 169 12.73 2.56 -12.35
C PHE A 169 13.58 3.80 -12.69
N ALA A 170 12.97 4.83 -13.28
CA ALA A 170 13.60 6.09 -13.70
C ALA A 170 12.89 7.34 -13.14
N LEU A 171 13.46 8.53 -13.40
CA LEU A 171 12.90 9.83 -12.95
C LEU A 171 11.46 10.09 -13.44
N CYS A 172 11.09 9.54 -14.60
CA CYS A 172 9.76 9.69 -15.18
C CYS A 172 8.84 8.49 -14.94
N THR A 173 9.28 7.48 -14.17
CA THR A 173 8.44 6.31 -13.88
C THR A 173 7.30 6.71 -12.95
N LEU A 174 6.09 6.31 -13.32
CA LEU A 174 4.88 6.49 -12.53
C LEU A 174 4.42 5.13 -11.95
N GLY A 175 3.90 5.14 -10.72
CA GLY A 175 3.34 3.94 -10.10
C GLY A 175 1.90 3.67 -10.52
N ASP A 176 1.37 2.51 -10.21
CA ASP A 176 0.00 2.08 -10.53
C ASP A 176 -0.92 2.04 -9.31
N ILE A 177 -0.54 2.72 -8.21
CA ILE A 177 -1.35 2.83 -6.99
C ILE A 177 -1.96 4.24 -6.88
N ALA A 178 -3.22 4.30 -6.48
CA ALA A 178 -3.91 5.51 -6.07
C ALA A 178 -4.57 5.31 -4.70
N VAL A 179 -4.44 6.31 -3.83
CA VAL A 179 -5.17 6.37 -2.57
C VAL A 179 -6.28 7.40 -2.70
N PHE A 180 -7.48 7.00 -2.35
CA PHE A 180 -8.67 7.84 -2.31
C PHE A 180 -9.04 8.16 -0.86
N THR A 181 -9.78 9.24 -0.68
CA THR A 181 -10.42 9.61 0.57
C THR A 181 -11.89 9.90 0.30
N ARG A 182 -12.74 9.79 1.33
CA ARG A 182 -14.13 10.22 1.29
C ARG A 182 -14.53 10.77 2.65
N GLY A 183 -15.50 11.68 2.68
CA GLY A 183 -16.00 12.28 3.90
C GLY A 183 -17.14 13.27 3.64
N GLY A 184 -17.78 13.75 4.72
CA GLY A 184 -18.90 14.67 4.63
C GLY A 184 -20.26 13.99 4.46
N ALA A 185 -21.27 14.75 4.00
CA ALA A 185 -22.65 14.27 3.83
C ALA A 185 -22.88 13.41 2.57
N THR A 186 -21.84 13.22 1.75
CA THR A 186 -21.86 12.41 0.53
C THR A 186 -20.65 11.48 0.53
N THR A 187 -20.83 10.20 0.18
CA THR A 187 -19.72 9.21 0.16
C THR A 187 -18.91 9.23 -1.14
N THR A 188 -18.83 10.38 -1.82
CA THR A 188 -18.03 10.55 -3.04
C THR A 188 -16.54 10.44 -2.72
N ALA A 189 -15.85 9.53 -3.40
CA ALA A 189 -14.40 9.40 -3.26
C ALA A 189 -13.66 10.47 -4.08
N ALA A 190 -12.63 11.05 -3.47
CA ALA A 190 -11.70 12.00 -4.09
C ALA A 190 -10.26 11.45 -4.01
N SER A 191 -9.44 11.75 -5.00
CA SER A 191 -8.03 11.32 -5.02
C SER A 191 -7.25 12.03 -3.91
N LEU A 192 -6.58 11.26 -3.05
CA LEU A 192 -5.64 11.76 -2.04
C LEU A 192 -4.19 11.64 -2.51
N GLY A 193 -3.86 10.55 -3.22
CA GLY A 193 -2.57 10.32 -3.85
C GLY A 193 -2.71 9.52 -5.13
N THR A 194 -1.88 9.80 -6.12
CA THR A 194 -1.92 9.18 -7.45
C THR A 194 -0.52 8.80 -7.90
N ALA A 195 -0.43 7.85 -8.84
CA ALA A 195 0.83 7.39 -9.40
C ALA A 195 1.85 6.89 -8.36
N LEU A 196 1.36 6.34 -7.24
CA LEU A 196 2.18 5.99 -6.09
C LEU A 196 2.94 4.67 -6.33
N PRO A 197 4.22 4.57 -5.92
CA PRO A 197 5.00 3.34 -6.01
C PRO A 197 4.62 2.30 -4.96
N ALA A 198 4.16 2.71 -3.77
CA ALA A 198 3.79 1.77 -2.71
C ALA A 198 2.82 2.35 -1.67
N VAL A 199 2.13 1.44 -0.98
CA VAL A 199 1.22 1.72 0.13
C VAL A 199 1.44 0.73 1.27
N ILE A 200 1.33 1.21 2.52
CA ILE A 200 1.43 0.42 3.75
C ILE A 200 0.14 0.64 4.54
N ILE A 201 -0.44 -0.42 5.08
CA ILE A 201 -1.74 -0.40 5.74
C ILE A 201 -1.68 -1.18 7.05
N SER A 202 -2.13 -0.56 8.14
CA SER A 202 -2.60 -1.26 9.33
C SER A 202 -4.12 -1.31 9.29
N HIS A 203 -4.70 -2.49 9.53
CA HIS A 203 -6.15 -2.74 9.48
C HIS A 203 -6.89 -2.27 10.74
N GLY A 204 -6.34 -1.23 11.40
CA GLY A 204 -6.96 -0.60 12.55
C GLY A 204 -7.20 -1.54 13.73
N LYS A 205 -8.24 -1.21 14.51
CA LYS A 205 -8.66 -1.87 15.75
C LYS A 205 -9.52 -3.09 15.47
N ASN A 206 -10.35 -3.10 14.44
CA ASN A 206 -11.14 -4.26 14.05
C ASN A 206 -10.26 -5.37 13.45
N GLY A 207 -9.17 -5.00 12.76
CA GLY A 207 -8.20 -5.91 12.16
C GLY A 207 -8.73 -6.72 10.98
N PHE A 208 -9.90 -6.39 10.42
CA PHE A 208 -10.59 -7.24 9.45
C PHE A 208 -9.78 -7.42 8.17
N GLY A 209 -9.63 -8.68 7.74
CA GLY A 209 -8.84 -9.02 6.56
C GLY A 209 -7.32 -9.02 6.75
N ALA A 210 -6.80 -8.58 7.91
CA ALA A 210 -5.37 -8.54 8.21
C ALA A 210 -4.75 -9.93 8.36
N TRP A 211 -3.47 -10.08 8.03
CA TRP A 211 -2.71 -11.29 8.36
C TRP A 211 -2.26 -11.28 9.82
N GLN A 212 -2.32 -12.44 10.45
CA GLN A 212 -1.83 -12.66 11.80
C GLN A 212 -0.49 -13.39 11.80
N PRO A 213 0.30 -13.28 12.88
CA PRO A 213 1.55 -14.03 13.04
C PRO A 213 1.40 -15.55 12.90
N ASN A 214 0.21 -16.11 13.12
CA ASN A 214 -0.04 -17.53 12.94
C ASN A 214 -0.27 -17.97 11.48
N GLY A 215 -0.14 -17.05 10.51
CA GLY A 215 -0.35 -17.35 9.09
C GLY A 215 -1.82 -17.42 8.66
N THR A 216 -2.76 -16.88 9.44
CA THR A 216 -4.19 -16.83 9.10
C THR A 216 -4.68 -15.40 8.92
N ARG A 217 -5.69 -15.20 8.07
CA ARG A 217 -6.38 -13.90 7.95
C ARG A 217 -7.41 -13.73 9.07
N PHE A 218 -7.50 -12.52 9.60
CA PHE A 218 -8.48 -12.17 10.62
C PHE A 218 -9.85 -11.97 9.96
N ASN A 219 -10.88 -12.61 10.51
CA ASN A 219 -12.23 -12.67 9.95
C ASN A 219 -13.16 -11.67 10.66
N PRO A 220 -14.15 -11.07 9.97
CA PRO A 220 -14.46 -11.14 8.54
C PRO A 220 -13.36 -10.61 7.62
N ILE A 221 -13.31 -11.14 6.40
CA ILE A 221 -12.63 -10.49 5.28
C ILE A 221 -13.64 -9.52 4.66
N PRO A 222 -13.40 -8.19 4.69
CA PRO A 222 -14.37 -7.22 4.18
C PRO A 222 -14.62 -7.40 2.68
N THR A 223 -15.84 -7.08 2.24
CA THR A 223 -16.22 -7.09 0.83
C THR A 223 -16.98 -5.83 0.45
N GLY A 224 -16.70 -5.27 -0.74
CA GLY A 224 -17.47 -4.18 -1.34
C GLY A 224 -17.41 -2.81 -0.64
N ASN A 225 -16.49 -2.60 0.29
CA ASN A 225 -16.28 -1.31 0.99
C ASN A 225 -14.81 -0.86 0.92
N ASP A 226 -14.49 0.28 1.54
CA ASP A 226 -13.12 0.82 1.56
C ASP A 226 -12.11 -0.14 2.22
N GLU A 227 -12.49 -0.79 3.33
CA GLU A 227 -11.64 -1.77 4.02
C GLU A 227 -11.39 -3.02 3.16
N ALA A 228 -12.35 -3.39 2.29
CA ALA A 228 -12.19 -4.49 1.34
C ALA A 228 -11.13 -4.17 0.29
N ALA A 229 -11.08 -2.93 -0.19
CA ALA A 229 -10.04 -2.49 -1.11
C ALA A 229 -8.66 -2.50 -0.44
N ASN A 230 -8.59 -2.05 0.82
CA ASN A 230 -7.36 -2.07 1.62
C ASN A 230 -6.84 -3.47 1.95
N SER A 231 -7.73 -4.44 2.15
CA SER A 231 -7.37 -5.81 2.51
C SER A 231 -7.14 -6.75 1.33
N ASN A 232 -7.83 -6.54 0.20
CA ASN A 232 -7.76 -7.43 -0.96
C ASN A 232 -6.89 -6.90 -2.09
N GLY A 233 -6.66 -5.58 -2.18
CA GLY A 233 -5.80 -4.97 -3.20
C GLY A 233 -6.19 -5.28 -4.65
N ASN A 234 -7.47 -5.55 -4.89
CA ASN A 234 -8.03 -5.96 -6.18
C ASN A 234 -9.05 -4.94 -6.73
N THR A 235 -9.20 -3.79 -6.07
CA THR A 235 -10.10 -2.73 -6.52
C THR A 235 -9.34 -1.79 -7.45
N THR A 236 -9.89 -1.52 -8.63
CA THR A 236 -9.33 -0.54 -9.57
C THR A 236 -10.19 0.70 -9.67
N ALA A 237 -9.58 1.87 -9.77
CA ALA A 237 -10.26 3.12 -10.06
C ALA A 237 -9.36 4.10 -10.82
N THR A 238 -9.97 5.05 -11.52
CA THR A 238 -9.24 6.10 -12.23
C THR A 238 -9.34 7.41 -11.43
N PRO A 239 -8.25 7.91 -10.83
CA PRO A 239 -8.25 9.20 -10.18
C PRO A 239 -8.48 10.32 -11.21
N SER A 240 -9.07 11.44 -10.77
CA SER A 240 -9.30 12.60 -11.65
C SER A 240 -8.01 13.04 -12.34
N GLY A 241 -8.04 13.12 -13.68
CA GLY A 241 -6.87 13.49 -14.50
C GLY A 241 -5.74 12.45 -14.56
N GLY A 242 -5.95 11.24 -14.00
CA GLY A 242 -4.98 10.15 -14.03
C GLY A 242 -5.39 8.99 -14.93
N TYR A 243 -4.82 7.82 -14.65
CA TYR A 243 -5.04 6.56 -15.36
C TYR A 243 -5.51 5.47 -14.40
N ALA A 244 -6.07 4.39 -14.94
CA ALA A 244 -6.54 3.27 -14.14
C ALA A 244 -5.44 2.77 -13.19
N SER A 245 -5.74 2.77 -11.90
CA SER A 245 -4.81 2.45 -10.81
C SER A 245 -5.48 1.50 -9.83
N TRP A 246 -4.66 0.80 -9.04
CA TRP A 246 -5.09 0.13 -7.83
C TRP A 246 -5.57 1.12 -6.80
N ALA A 247 -6.82 0.99 -6.40
CA ALA A 247 -7.46 1.88 -5.47
C ALA A 247 -7.32 1.33 -4.05
N PHE A 248 -6.77 2.17 -3.18
CA PHE A 248 -6.77 2.02 -1.73
C PHE A 248 -7.44 3.25 -1.12
N TYR A 249 -7.79 3.18 0.16
CA TYR A 249 -8.55 4.24 0.82
C TYR A 249 -7.92 4.67 2.14
N SER A 250 -7.89 5.99 2.35
CA SER A 250 -7.44 6.61 3.59
C SER A 250 -8.42 7.72 3.96
N ARG A 251 -9.14 7.55 5.07
CA ARG A 251 -10.10 8.53 5.56
C ARG A 251 -10.11 8.63 7.07
N THR A 252 -10.88 9.59 7.58
CA THR A 252 -11.07 9.73 9.03
C THR A 252 -11.77 8.49 9.57
N PRO A 253 -11.34 7.94 10.71
CA PRO A 253 -12.00 6.80 11.32
C PRO A 253 -13.50 7.04 11.49
N THR A 254 -14.30 6.08 11.08
CA THR A 254 -15.76 6.18 11.03
C THR A 254 -16.35 4.95 11.71
N PRO A 255 -17.27 5.12 12.67
CA PRO A 255 -17.95 3.98 13.29
C PRO A 255 -18.87 3.29 12.28
N ALA A 256 -19.20 2.02 12.55
CA ALA A 256 -20.19 1.28 11.76
C ALA A 256 -21.54 2.00 11.72
N ALA A 257 -22.16 2.02 10.53
CA ALA A 257 -23.47 2.59 10.29
C ALA A 257 -24.35 1.63 9.48
N ALA A 258 -25.63 1.54 9.85
CA ALA A 258 -26.60 0.73 9.11
C ALA A 258 -26.91 1.34 7.74
N GLY A 259 -27.00 0.50 6.71
CA GLY A 259 -27.24 0.94 5.34
C GLY A 259 -26.08 1.75 4.74
N CYS A 260 -24.86 1.57 5.28
CA CYS A 260 -23.69 2.26 4.78
C CYS A 260 -23.37 1.87 3.34
N VAL A 261 -22.78 2.80 2.59
CA VAL A 261 -22.32 2.54 1.22
C VAL A 261 -21.02 3.30 0.97
N ASP A 262 -19.98 2.56 0.59
CA ASP A 262 -18.71 3.09 0.09
C ASP A 262 -18.63 2.84 -1.41
N PRO A 263 -19.22 3.71 -2.26
CA PRO A 263 -19.31 3.43 -3.68
C PRO A 263 -17.93 3.61 -4.38
N ILE A 264 -17.75 2.97 -5.53
CA ILE A 264 -16.51 3.02 -6.34
C ILE A 264 -16.22 4.49 -6.77
N PRO A 265 -14.96 4.93 -6.91
CA PRO A 265 -14.66 6.32 -7.25
C PRO A 265 -15.31 6.76 -8.56
N GLY A 266 -15.81 8.00 -8.58
CA GLY A 266 -16.62 8.55 -9.68
C GLY A 266 -18.13 8.42 -9.50
N THR A 267 -18.59 7.80 -8.40
CA THR A 267 -20.01 7.73 -8.05
C THR A 267 -20.30 8.43 -6.71
N THR A 268 -21.48 9.05 -6.62
CA THR A 268 -21.93 9.79 -5.43
C THR A 268 -23.13 9.08 -4.82
N ASN A 269 -23.13 8.91 -3.50
CA ASN A 269 -24.23 8.34 -2.74
C ASN A 269 -24.48 9.18 -1.47
N GLY A 270 -25.74 9.26 -1.02
CA GLY A 270 -26.16 9.98 0.20
C GLY A 270 -26.26 9.11 1.46
N ALA A 271 -25.96 7.81 1.36
CA ALA A 271 -25.84 6.89 2.50
C ALA A 271 -24.62 7.25 3.35
N PRO A 272 -24.61 6.89 4.64
CA PRO A 272 -23.42 7.07 5.47
C PRO A 272 -22.25 6.20 4.97
N PRO A 273 -20.99 6.63 5.18
CA PRO A 273 -19.83 5.79 4.90
C PRO A 273 -19.81 4.55 5.79
N CYS A 274 -19.21 3.47 5.32
CA CYS A 274 -19.06 2.26 6.13
C CYS A 274 -18.02 2.44 7.24
N GLU A 275 -17.95 1.46 8.15
CA GLU A 275 -16.90 1.41 9.16
C GLU A 275 -15.53 1.52 8.50
N PHE A 276 -14.63 2.26 9.14
CA PHE A 276 -13.26 2.41 8.68
C PHE A 276 -12.39 2.79 9.86
N ASP A 277 -11.38 1.99 10.14
CA ASP A 277 -10.36 2.29 11.15
C ASP A 277 -8.93 2.00 10.66
N ASP A 278 -8.78 1.66 9.38
CA ASP A 278 -7.48 1.47 8.73
C ASP A 278 -6.62 2.74 8.81
N ILE A 279 -5.32 2.52 9.00
CA ILE A 279 -4.31 3.58 8.93
C ILE A 279 -3.43 3.29 7.72
N VAL A 280 -3.40 4.25 6.79
CA VAL A 280 -2.70 4.10 5.51
C VAL A 280 -1.56 5.09 5.41
N VAL A 281 -0.39 4.59 5.00
CA VAL A 281 0.81 5.38 4.70
C VAL A 281 1.18 5.16 3.24
N MET A 282 1.45 6.27 2.54
CA MET A 282 1.80 6.28 1.12
C MET A 282 3.28 6.58 0.96
N ILE A 283 3.94 5.88 0.02
CA ILE A 283 5.24 6.29 -0.47
C ILE A 283 5.01 7.07 -1.76
N SER A 284 5.39 8.36 -1.79
CA SER A 284 5.25 9.17 -3.00
C SER A 284 6.44 8.98 -3.94
N SER A 285 6.18 9.05 -5.25
CA SER A 285 7.21 8.90 -6.28
C SER A 285 8.27 9.99 -6.17
N SER A 286 7.87 11.23 -5.91
CA SER A 286 8.79 12.36 -5.76
C SER A 286 9.74 12.21 -4.57
N ALA A 287 9.25 11.74 -3.43
CA ALA A 287 10.08 11.49 -2.26
C ALA A 287 11.05 10.33 -2.52
N LEU A 288 10.56 9.23 -3.08
CA LEU A 288 11.39 8.08 -3.44
C LEU A 288 12.48 8.46 -4.45
N ILE A 289 12.12 9.13 -5.55
CA ILE A 289 13.05 9.55 -6.59
C ILE A 289 14.14 10.47 -6.01
N THR A 290 13.77 11.47 -5.19
CA THR A 290 14.74 12.37 -4.57
C THR A 290 15.77 11.60 -3.72
N ARG A 291 15.30 10.60 -2.97
CA ARG A 291 16.13 9.72 -2.15
C ARG A 291 17.04 8.82 -2.98
N MET A 292 16.61 8.42 -4.18
CA MET A 292 17.39 7.60 -5.10
C MET A 292 18.45 8.40 -5.86
N VAL A 293 18.13 9.63 -6.27
CA VAL A 293 19.11 10.57 -6.85
C VAL A 293 20.22 10.86 -5.84
N ALA A 294 19.85 11.16 -4.59
CA ALA A 294 20.82 11.39 -3.52
C ALA A 294 21.72 10.18 -3.23
N ALA A 295 21.23 8.96 -3.49
CA ALA A 295 21.99 7.73 -3.35
C ALA A 295 22.81 7.35 -4.60
N GLY A 296 22.79 8.17 -5.66
CA GLY A 296 23.47 7.90 -6.94
C GLY A 296 22.86 6.73 -7.72
N ARG A 297 21.62 6.32 -7.39
CA ARG A 297 20.88 5.26 -8.08
C ARG A 297 20.18 5.76 -9.33
N LEU A 298 19.85 7.05 -9.35
CA LEU A 298 19.29 7.79 -10.46
C LEU A 298 20.18 9.00 -10.79
N PRO A 299 20.22 9.44 -12.06
CA PRO A 299 20.95 10.63 -12.47
C PRO A 299 20.34 11.93 -11.93
#